data_AF-A0A821R377-F1
#
_entry.id   AF-A0A821R377-F1
#
_cell.length_a   1.000
_cell.length_b   1.000
_cell.length_c   1.000
_cell.angle_alpha   90.00
_cell.angle_beta   90.00
_cell.angle_gamma   90.00
#
_symmetry.space_group_name_H-M   'P 1'
#
loop_
_entity.id
_entity.type
_entity.pdbx_description
1 polymer ?
#
loop_
_entity_poly.entity_id
_entity_poly.type
_entity_poly.pdbx_seq_one_letter_code
_entity_poly.pdbx_strand_id
1 'polypeptide(L)'
;MLNVKLYNKSNSLQNTNALKYLEEYKNIINWKTDSTILDIGCGDGRLTSKIFKEVIATCKTMTGCDISEDMIRFANEHYASERVDFTTLNIEGELPDQLRERFHHAISFFALNWCLRQETAFQNIYDILKDQGSCFAIVVGKVSIFDAQRSLAKAEKWKPWVTDVERYISPYHDSQDSLKDMQQLLGKTGFTIIKLEHKLIFHEYENLENFKGRSCRRMGKETQTR
;
A
#
# COMPACT_ATOMS: atom_id res chain seq x y z
N MET A 1 -14.27 0.76 -5.03
CA MET A 1 -12.88 0.57 -5.52
C MET A 1 -12.40 1.90 -6.10
N LEU A 2 -11.09 2.21 -6.05
CA LEU A 2 -10.58 3.49 -6.58
C LEU A 2 -10.59 3.48 -8.13
N ASN A 3 -10.93 4.60 -8.75
CA ASN A 3 -10.86 4.73 -10.22
C ASN A 3 -9.39 4.88 -10.67
N VAL A 4 -8.92 3.96 -11.50
CA VAL A 4 -7.52 3.87 -11.93
C VAL A 4 -7.02 5.13 -12.65
N LYS A 5 -7.84 5.72 -13.53
CA LYS A 5 -7.46 6.95 -14.27
C LYS A 5 -7.28 8.15 -13.35
N LEU A 6 -8.09 8.23 -12.29
CA LEU A 6 -7.98 9.29 -11.29
C LEU A 6 -6.79 9.05 -10.35
N TYR A 7 -6.55 7.80 -9.96
CA TYR A 7 -5.44 7.41 -9.11
C TYR A 7 -4.09 7.71 -9.77
N ASN A 8 -3.89 7.27 -11.02
CA ASN A 8 -2.66 7.45 -11.79
C ASN A 8 -2.24 8.93 -11.96
N LYS A 9 -3.21 9.84 -11.97
CA LYS A 9 -2.98 11.29 -12.04
C LYS A 9 -2.65 11.93 -10.68
N SER A 10 -2.99 11.28 -9.57
CA SER A 10 -3.09 11.94 -8.25
C SER A 10 -2.17 11.32 -7.18
N ASN A 11 -1.54 10.17 -7.47
CA ASN A 11 -0.69 9.40 -6.54
C ASN A 11 0.76 9.92 -6.41
N SER A 12 1.06 11.12 -6.92
CA SER A 12 2.43 11.64 -6.96
C SER A 12 3.08 11.76 -5.58
N LEU A 13 2.31 12.13 -4.55
CA LEU A 13 2.83 12.31 -3.19
C LEU A 13 3.24 10.97 -2.56
N GLN A 14 2.38 9.96 -2.70
CA GLN A 14 2.67 8.60 -2.24
C GLN A 14 3.89 8.05 -2.96
N ASN A 15 3.96 8.20 -4.28
CA ASN A 15 5.09 7.72 -5.08
C ASN A 15 6.41 8.39 -4.70
N THR A 16 6.41 9.71 -4.50
CA THR A 16 7.62 10.44 -4.09
C THR A 16 8.10 10.00 -2.70
N ASN A 17 7.19 9.88 -1.73
CA ASN A 17 7.57 9.44 -0.38
C ASN A 17 8.02 7.97 -0.35
N ALA A 18 7.35 7.10 -1.09
CA ALA A 18 7.72 5.69 -1.21
C ALA A 18 9.14 5.54 -1.77
N LEU A 19 9.46 6.23 -2.87
CA LEU A 19 10.81 6.22 -3.44
C LEU A 19 11.84 6.79 -2.49
N LYS A 20 11.55 7.95 -1.86
CA LYS A 20 12.46 8.58 -0.91
C LYS A 20 12.87 7.64 0.20
N TYR A 21 11.89 7.02 0.89
CA TYR A 21 12.19 6.16 2.03
C TYR A 21 12.73 4.79 1.62
N LEU A 22 12.32 4.25 0.47
CA LEU A 22 12.96 3.05 -0.05
C LEU A 22 14.43 3.32 -0.36
N GLU A 23 14.77 4.45 -0.99
CA GLU A 23 16.15 4.86 -1.24
C GLU A 23 16.94 5.06 0.05
N GLU A 24 16.35 5.70 1.06
CA GLU A 24 16.98 5.89 2.38
C GLU A 24 17.33 4.56 3.06
N TYR A 25 16.48 3.54 2.91
CA TYR A 25 16.61 2.27 3.63
C TYR A 25 17.03 1.08 2.77
N LYS A 26 17.30 1.28 1.46
CA LYS A 26 17.61 0.18 0.54
C LYS A 26 18.81 -0.64 0.98
N ASN A 27 19.78 -0.02 1.64
CA ASN A 27 21.01 -0.70 2.10
C ASN A 27 20.78 -1.61 3.32
N ILE A 28 19.62 -1.54 3.97
CA ILE A 28 19.23 -2.46 5.04
C ILE A 28 18.80 -3.81 4.44
N ILE A 29 18.30 -3.79 3.20
CA ILE A 29 17.79 -4.97 2.51
C ILE A 29 18.89 -5.53 1.62
N ASN A 30 19.10 -6.84 1.70
CA ASN A 30 20.12 -7.53 0.92
C ASN A 30 19.61 -7.88 -0.48
N TRP A 31 19.54 -6.89 -1.37
CA TRP A 31 19.10 -7.05 -2.75
C TRP A 31 20.13 -7.86 -3.57
N LYS A 32 19.84 -9.15 -3.81
CA LYS A 32 20.68 -10.03 -4.62
C LYS A 32 20.18 -10.10 -6.06
N THR A 33 21.05 -10.45 -7.00
CA THR A 33 20.70 -10.56 -8.43
C THR A 33 19.67 -11.65 -8.72
N ASP A 34 19.57 -12.66 -7.87
CA ASP A 34 18.58 -13.74 -7.94
C ASP A 34 17.29 -13.45 -7.15
N SER A 35 17.19 -12.25 -6.52
CA SER A 35 16.05 -11.88 -5.70
C SER A 35 14.77 -11.72 -6.51
N THR A 36 13.70 -12.28 -5.97
CA THR A 36 12.33 -12.17 -6.47
C THR A 36 11.54 -11.33 -5.47
N ILE A 37 10.83 -10.31 -5.96
CA ILE A 37 10.20 -9.30 -5.12
C ILE A 37 8.69 -9.31 -5.35
N LEU A 38 7.90 -9.19 -4.28
CA LEU A 38 6.47 -8.92 -4.34
C LEU A 38 6.19 -7.49 -3.86
N ASP A 39 5.46 -6.70 -4.64
CA ASP A 39 4.94 -5.39 -4.25
C ASP A 39 3.45 -5.49 -3.93
N ILE A 40 3.10 -5.38 -2.64
CA ILE A 40 1.75 -5.61 -2.12
C ILE A 40 0.97 -4.30 -2.07
N GLY A 41 -0.16 -4.27 -2.76
CA GLY A 41 -0.95 -3.07 -3.00
C GLY A 41 -0.32 -2.16 -4.05
N CYS A 42 0.12 -2.74 -5.17
CA CYS A 42 0.85 -2.04 -6.22
C CYS A 42 0.02 -0.94 -6.93
N GLY A 43 -1.31 -0.94 -6.74
CA GLY A 43 -2.22 -0.02 -7.43
C GLY A 43 -2.05 -0.12 -8.95
N ASP A 44 -1.89 1.04 -9.60
CA ASP A 44 -1.73 1.14 -11.05
C ASP A 44 -0.40 0.61 -11.60
N GLY A 45 0.51 0.10 -10.75
CA GLY A 45 1.78 -0.51 -11.14
C GLY A 45 2.87 0.47 -11.58
N ARG A 46 2.58 1.78 -11.64
CA ARG A 46 3.54 2.80 -12.08
C ARG A 46 4.76 2.86 -11.17
N LEU A 47 4.52 2.87 -9.87
CA LEU A 47 5.57 2.93 -8.85
C LEU A 47 6.40 1.65 -8.84
N THR A 48 5.75 0.48 -8.90
CA THR A 48 6.38 -0.84 -8.99
C THR A 48 7.41 -0.90 -10.12
N SER A 49 6.99 -0.54 -11.34
CA SER A 49 7.87 -0.53 -12.52
C SER A 49 9.01 0.47 -12.39
N LYS A 50 8.76 1.63 -11.76
CA LYS A 50 9.79 2.64 -11.50
C LYS A 50 10.83 2.16 -10.47
N ILE A 51 10.39 1.59 -9.34
CA ILE A 51 11.27 1.02 -8.31
C ILE A 51 12.16 -0.05 -8.92
N PHE A 52 11.58 -0.95 -9.70
CA PHE A 52 12.34 -2.01 -10.35
C PHE A 52 13.45 -1.46 -11.24
N LYS A 53 13.15 -0.45 -12.06
CA LYS A 53 14.10 0.13 -13.02
C LYS A 53 15.17 1.00 -12.36
N GLU A 54 14.83 1.76 -11.32
CA GLU A 54 15.71 2.80 -10.77
C GLU A 54 16.43 2.36 -9.49
N VAL A 55 15.85 1.48 -8.69
CA VAL A 55 16.35 1.16 -7.34
C VAL A 55 16.94 -0.26 -7.27
N ILE A 56 16.25 -1.23 -7.86
CA ILE A 56 16.57 -2.67 -7.71
C ILE A 56 16.75 -3.40 -9.05
N ALA A 57 17.26 -2.70 -10.06
CA ALA A 57 17.34 -3.19 -11.44
C ALA A 57 18.17 -4.47 -11.62
N THR A 58 19.06 -4.78 -10.67
CA THR A 58 19.88 -5.98 -10.64
C THR A 58 19.12 -7.22 -10.18
N CYS A 59 17.98 -7.08 -9.51
CA CYS A 59 17.17 -8.21 -9.05
C CYS A 59 16.54 -9.01 -10.19
N LYS A 60 16.13 -10.25 -9.91
CA LYS A 60 15.64 -11.19 -10.91
C LYS A 60 14.30 -10.77 -11.49
N THR A 61 13.27 -10.65 -10.63
CA THR A 61 11.92 -10.26 -11.05
C THR A 61 11.18 -9.51 -9.95
N MET A 62 10.17 -8.74 -10.34
CA MET A 62 9.25 -8.08 -9.42
C MET A 62 7.81 -8.32 -9.87
N THR A 63 6.98 -8.85 -8.97
CA THR A 63 5.54 -9.01 -9.18
C THR A 63 4.81 -7.96 -8.36
N GLY A 64 3.96 -7.15 -8.98
CA GLY A 64 3.01 -6.30 -8.27
C GLY A 64 1.69 -7.02 -8.03
N CYS A 65 1.08 -6.85 -6.85
CA CYS A 65 -0.26 -7.35 -6.61
C CYS A 65 -1.19 -6.34 -5.94
N ASP A 66 -2.47 -6.41 -6.26
CA ASP A 66 -3.52 -5.55 -5.71
C ASP A 66 -4.83 -6.33 -5.67
N ILE A 67 -5.75 -5.95 -4.78
CA ILE A 67 -7.08 -6.56 -4.71
C ILE A 67 -7.98 -6.12 -5.88
N SER A 68 -7.65 -4.99 -6.53
CA SER A 68 -8.40 -4.43 -7.64
C SER A 68 -7.96 -5.02 -8.98
N GLU A 69 -8.82 -5.85 -9.59
CA GLU A 69 -8.61 -6.36 -10.95
C GLU A 69 -8.45 -5.25 -11.99
N ASP A 70 -9.17 -4.14 -11.84
CA ASP A 70 -9.05 -2.98 -12.75
C ASP A 70 -7.67 -2.32 -12.68
N MET A 71 -7.11 -2.20 -11.46
CA MET A 71 -5.75 -1.70 -11.27
C MET A 71 -4.73 -2.64 -11.91
N ILE A 72 -4.88 -3.96 -11.70
CA ILE A 72 -3.98 -4.98 -12.25
C ILE A 72 -4.06 -5.05 -13.77
N ARG A 73 -5.25 -4.94 -14.36
CA ARG A 73 -5.42 -4.86 -15.82
C ARG A 73 -4.66 -3.67 -16.38
N PHE A 74 -4.87 -2.48 -15.81
CA PHE A 74 -4.16 -1.27 -16.23
C PHE A 74 -2.64 -1.41 -16.06
N ALA A 75 -2.18 -1.95 -14.94
CA ALA A 75 -0.77 -2.16 -14.65
C ALA A 75 -0.11 -3.08 -15.69
N ASN A 76 -0.77 -4.20 -16.02
CA ASN A 76 -0.31 -5.12 -17.06
C ASN A 76 -0.26 -4.46 -18.45
N GLU A 77 -1.26 -3.64 -18.81
CA GLU A 77 -1.30 -2.94 -20.10
C GLU A 77 -0.19 -1.88 -20.25
N HIS A 78 0.22 -1.22 -19.16
CA HIS A 78 1.07 -0.03 -19.24
C HIS A 78 2.49 -0.20 -18.69
N TYR A 79 2.71 -1.13 -17.77
CA TYR A 79 3.95 -1.18 -16.97
C TYR A 79 4.61 -2.56 -16.90
N ALA A 80 3.95 -3.62 -17.39
CA ALA A 80 4.55 -4.94 -17.46
C ALA A 80 5.77 -4.95 -18.39
N SER A 81 6.70 -5.85 -18.12
CA SER A 81 7.90 -6.09 -18.93
C SER A 81 8.38 -7.53 -18.70
N GLU A 82 9.47 -7.93 -19.36
CA GLU A 82 10.03 -9.28 -19.20
C GLU A 82 10.31 -9.68 -17.74
N ARG A 83 10.65 -8.71 -16.87
CA ARG A 83 10.99 -8.96 -15.46
C ARG A 83 10.02 -8.35 -14.46
N VAL A 84 8.93 -7.75 -14.94
CA VAL A 84 7.90 -7.13 -14.09
C VAL A 84 6.51 -7.56 -14.55
N ASP A 85 5.76 -8.23 -13.68
CA ASP A 85 4.39 -8.66 -13.93
C ASP A 85 3.43 -8.21 -12.82
N PHE A 86 2.13 -8.32 -13.06
CA PHE A 86 1.11 -7.90 -12.12
C PHE A 86 -0.01 -8.94 -11.97
N THR A 87 -0.45 -9.18 -10.75
CA THR A 87 -1.48 -10.19 -10.44
C THR A 87 -2.47 -9.72 -9.37
N THR A 88 -3.71 -10.24 -9.42
CA THR A 88 -4.71 -9.92 -8.40
C THR A 88 -4.46 -10.75 -7.15
N LEU A 89 -4.38 -10.11 -5.98
CA LEU A 89 -4.26 -10.78 -4.69
C LEU A 89 -4.97 -9.99 -3.60
N ASN A 90 -5.83 -10.65 -2.85
CA ASN A 90 -6.30 -10.14 -1.56
C ASN A 90 -5.36 -10.64 -0.46
N ILE A 91 -4.49 -9.77 0.05
CA ILE A 91 -3.52 -10.15 1.10
C ILE A 91 -4.18 -10.54 2.44
N GLU A 92 -5.44 -10.14 2.68
CA GLU A 92 -6.22 -10.55 3.85
C GLU A 92 -7.04 -11.84 3.62
N GLY A 93 -6.98 -12.39 2.41
CA GLY A 93 -7.71 -13.57 1.99
C GLY A 93 -6.97 -14.86 2.28
N GLU A 94 -7.47 -15.95 1.69
CA GLU A 94 -6.76 -17.21 1.61
C GLU A 94 -5.52 -17.05 0.71
N LEU A 95 -4.36 -17.45 1.21
CA LEU A 95 -3.12 -17.38 0.47
C LEU A 95 -3.00 -18.58 -0.48
N PRO A 96 -2.91 -18.37 -1.80
CA PRO A 96 -2.69 -19.47 -2.74
C PRO A 96 -1.35 -20.18 -2.47
N ASP A 97 -1.35 -21.51 -2.48
CA ASP A 97 -0.17 -22.31 -2.12
C ASP A 97 1.04 -22.01 -3.00
N GLN A 98 0.85 -21.69 -4.27
CA GLN A 98 1.92 -21.31 -5.19
C GLN A 98 2.62 -19.98 -4.85
N LEU A 99 2.10 -19.20 -3.88
CA LEU A 99 2.72 -17.98 -3.39
C LEU A 99 3.52 -18.19 -2.11
N ARG A 100 3.34 -19.33 -1.42
CA ARG A 100 4.10 -19.65 -0.20
C ARG A 100 5.58 -19.80 -0.51
N GLU A 101 6.43 -19.23 0.33
CA GLU A 101 7.90 -19.30 0.25
C GLU A 101 8.45 -18.97 -1.15
N ARG A 102 7.81 -18.03 -1.86
CA ARG A 102 8.13 -17.73 -3.27
C ARG A 102 9.05 -16.54 -3.43
N PHE A 103 8.94 -15.55 -2.54
CA PHE A 103 9.62 -14.27 -2.71
C PHE A 103 10.75 -14.10 -1.69
N HIS A 104 11.85 -13.51 -2.15
CA HIS A 104 12.95 -13.15 -1.25
C HIS A 104 12.62 -11.88 -0.48
N HIS A 105 11.90 -10.95 -1.12
CA HIS A 105 11.50 -9.70 -0.49
C HIS A 105 10.04 -9.36 -0.79
N ALA A 106 9.36 -8.79 0.20
CA ALA A 106 8.07 -8.16 0.05
C ALA A 106 8.22 -6.66 0.32
N ILE A 107 7.61 -5.83 -0.50
CA ILE A 107 7.52 -4.39 -0.27
C ILE A 107 6.06 -3.96 -0.29
N SER A 108 5.71 -2.91 0.45
CA SER A 108 4.36 -2.34 0.42
C SER A 108 4.37 -0.87 0.81
N PHE A 109 3.63 -0.04 0.07
CA PHE A 109 3.60 1.40 0.30
C PHE A 109 2.17 1.90 0.41
N PHE A 110 1.79 2.41 1.58
CA PHE A 110 0.49 3.05 1.83
C PHE A 110 -0.74 2.15 1.49
N ALA A 111 -0.54 0.83 1.54
CA ALA A 111 -1.55 -0.17 1.21
C ALA A 111 -2.04 -0.93 2.45
N LEU A 112 -1.13 -1.42 3.30
CA LEU A 112 -1.50 -2.24 4.46
C LEU A 112 -2.37 -1.51 5.49
N ASN A 113 -2.38 -0.18 5.50
CA ASN A 113 -3.31 0.60 6.34
C ASN A 113 -4.78 0.48 5.89
N TRP A 114 -5.07 -0.10 4.72
CA TRP A 114 -6.43 -0.42 4.28
C TRP A 114 -6.88 -1.82 4.70
N CYS A 115 -5.96 -2.65 5.18
CA CYS A 115 -6.28 -3.99 5.67
C CYS A 115 -6.90 -3.90 7.06
N LEU A 116 -8.06 -4.50 7.28
CA LEU A 116 -8.70 -4.54 8.60
C LEU A 116 -8.24 -5.76 9.40
N ARG A 117 -7.91 -6.86 8.72
CA ARG A 117 -7.41 -8.12 9.28
C ARG A 117 -5.88 -8.11 9.28
N GLN A 118 -5.28 -7.19 10.05
CA GLN A 118 -3.84 -7.00 10.13
C GLN A 118 -3.08 -8.30 10.46
N GLU A 119 -3.56 -9.10 11.41
CA GLU A 119 -2.93 -10.40 11.75
C GLU A 119 -2.86 -11.35 10.55
N THR A 120 -3.96 -11.46 9.80
CA THR A 120 -4.01 -12.32 8.60
C THR A 120 -3.11 -11.76 7.49
N ALA A 121 -3.14 -10.45 7.25
CA ALA A 121 -2.30 -9.83 6.22
C ALA A 121 -0.81 -10.07 6.50
N PHE A 122 -0.34 -9.80 7.73
CA PHE A 122 1.06 -9.99 8.07
C PHE A 122 1.46 -11.47 8.15
N GLN A 123 0.58 -12.37 8.57
CA GLN A 123 0.83 -13.81 8.48
C GLN A 123 0.99 -14.25 7.02
N ASN A 124 0.12 -13.80 6.13
CA ASN A 124 0.25 -14.12 4.71
C ASN A 124 1.54 -13.54 4.11
N ILE A 125 1.94 -12.32 4.50
CA ILE A 125 3.24 -11.76 4.08
C ILE A 125 4.39 -12.64 4.55
N TYR A 126 4.35 -13.10 5.80
CA TYR A 126 5.34 -14.01 6.35
C TYR A 126 5.41 -15.32 5.54
N ASP A 127 4.27 -15.94 5.29
CA ASP A 127 4.17 -17.21 4.58
C ASP A 127 4.59 -17.11 3.09
N ILE A 128 4.44 -15.94 2.47
CA ILE A 128 4.87 -15.65 1.09
C ILE A 128 6.40 -15.60 0.97
N LEU A 129 7.06 -15.17 2.04
CA LEU A 129 8.49 -14.99 2.07
C LEU A 129 9.19 -16.33 2.21
N LYS A 130 10.31 -16.48 1.49
CA LYS A 130 11.27 -17.55 1.73
C LYS A 130 11.88 -17.43 3.11
N ASP A 131 12.51 -18.50 3.57
CA ASP A 131 13.45 -18.45 4.69
C ASP A 131 14.43 -17.29 4.54
N GLN A 132 14.58 -16.51 5.61
CA GLN A 132 15.41 -15.29 5.66
C GLN A 132 14.97 -14.20 4.67
N GLY A 133 13.75 -14.28 4.15
CA GLY A 133 13.14 -13.20 3.37
C GLY A 133 12.86 -11.97 4.23
N SER A 134 12.71 -10.82 3.58
CA SER A 134 12.50 -9.54 4.28
C SER A 134 11.27 -8.80 3.79
N CYS A 135 10.61 -8.07 4.70
CA CYS A 135 9.52 -7.16 4.37
C CYS A 135 9.95 -5.71 4.60
N PHE A 136 9.65 -4.82 3.65
CA PHE A 136 9.73 -3.37 3.82
C PHE A 136 8.36 -2.75 3.58
N ALA A 137 7.77 -2.12 4.60
CA ALA A 137 6.45 -1.53 4.49
C ALA A 137 6.40 -0.09 5.02
N ILE A 138 5.67 0.77 4.32
CA ILE A 138 5.26 2.09 4.82
C ILE A 138 3.75 2.04 5.07
N VAL A 139 3.37 2.16 6.35
CA VAL A 139 1.98 2.08 6.79
C VAL A 139 1.52 3.42 7.33
N VAL A 140 0.37 3.91 6.87
CA VAL A 140 -0.24 5.12 7.44
C VAL A 140 -0.78 4.81 8.82
N GLY A 141 -0.17 5.41 9.85
CA GLY A 141 -0.70 5.41 11.21
C GLY A 141 -1.87 6.38 11.33
N LYS A 142 -1.55 7.65 11.61
CA LYS A 142 -2.51 8.72 11.85
C LYS A 142 -2.48 9.77 10.74
N VAL A 143 -3.65 10.24 10.30
CA VAL A 143 -3.78 11.34 9.35
C VAL A 143 -5.04 12.17 9.60
N SER A 144 -4.91 13.50 9.54
CA SER A 144 -6.01 14.43 9.82
C SER A 144 -7.23 14.26 8.90
N ILE A 145 -7.04 13.71 7.69
CA ILE A 145 -8.14 13.44 6.77
C ILE A 145 -9.12 12.39 7.30
N PHE A 146 -8.67 11.43 8.12
CA PHE A 146 -9.57 10.44 8.73
C PHE A 146 -10.54 11.09 9.73
N ASP A 147 -10.06 12.05 10.53
CA ASP A 147 -10.91 12.83 11.45
C ASP A 147 -11.92 13.71 10.69
N ALA A 148 -11.47 14.32 9.59
CA ALA A 148 -12.36 15.09 8.72
C ALA A 148 -13.43 14.20 8.08
N GLN A 149 -13.08 12.99 7.61
CA GLN A 149 -14.02 12.03 7.06
C GLN A 149 -15.07 11.57 8.08
N ARG A 150 -14.66 11.27 9.32
CA ARG A 150 -15.60 10.98 10.43
C ARG A 150 -16.54 12.14 10.71
N SER A 151 -16.02 13.37 10.66
CA SER A 151 -16.83 14.57 10.85
C SER A 151 -17.86 14.76 9.73
N LEU A 152 -17.46 14.53 8.48
CA LEU A 152 -18.35 14.56 7.33
C LEU A 152 -19.43 13.47 7.40
N ALA A 153 -19.09 12.26 7.83
CA ALA A 153 -20.06 11.17 8.01
C ALA A 153 -21.17 11.50 9.04
N LYS A 154 -20.88 12.39 9.99
CA LYS A 154 -21.84 12.86 11.00
C LYS A 154 -22.66 14.08 10.56
N ALA A 155 -22.22 14.81 9.53
CA ALA A 155 -22.89 16.00 9.06
C ALA A 155 -24.13 15.65 8.23
N GLU A 156 -25.30 16.19 8.58
CA GLU A 156 -26.60 15.84 7.95
C GLU A 156 -26.59 15.95 6.42
N LYS A 157 -25.91 16.98 5.90
CA LYS A 157 -25.72 17.19 4.45
C LYS A 157 -25.02 16.02 3.74
N TRP A 158 -24.05 15.40 4.40
CA TRP A 158 -23.10 14.46 3.80
C TRP A 158 -23.33 13.01 4.24
N LYS A 159 -24.01 12.80 5.37
CA LYS A 159 -24.37 11.49 5.91
C LYS A 159 -25.00 10.51 4.88
N PRO A 160 -25.85 10.94 3.92
CA PRO A 160 -26.38 10.03 2.91
C PRO A 160 -25.33 9.49 1.93
N TRP A 161 -24.19 10.19 1.79
CA TRP A 161 -23.15 9.89 0.80
C TRP A 161 -21.91 9.24 1.45
N VAL A 162 -21.60 9.63 2.69
CA VAL A 162 -20.42 9.17 3.42
C VAL A 162 -20.83 8.03 4.37
N THR A 163 -20.95 6.84 3.79
CA THR A 163 -21.27 5.60 4.50
C THR A 163 -20.01 4.76 4.70
N ASP A 164 -20.01 3.91 5.73
CA ASP A 164 -18.91 2.98 6.05
C ASP A 164 -17.53 3.63 6.24
N VAL A 165 -17.48 4.85 6.81
CA VAL A 165 -16.24 5.62 6.94
C VAL A 165 -15.13 4.83 7.66
N GLU A 166 -15.48 4.02 8.66
CA GLU A 166 -14.54 3.23 9.45
C GLU A 166 -13.79 2.18 8.63
N ARG A 167 -14.35 1.70 7.50
CA ARG A 167 -13.64 0.80 6.58
C ARG A 167 -12.47 1.45 5.87
N TYR A 168 -12.41 2.78 5.91
CA TYR A 168 -11.41 3.60 5.23
C TYR A 168 -10.50 4.34 6.21
N ILE A 169 -10.56 3.99 7.48
CA ILE A 169 -9.67 4.54 8.49
C ILE A 169 -8.67 3.46 8.85
N SER A 170 -7.40 3.85 8.93
CA SER A 170 -6.35 2.94 9.33
C SER A 170 -6.66 2.35 10.71
N PRO A 171 -6.49 1.03 10.91
CA PRO A 171 -6.61 0.42 12.24
C PRO A 171 -5.70 1.07 13.30
N TYR A 172 -4.65 1.77 12.84
CA TYR A 172 -3.67 2.44 13.68
C TYR A 172 -4.02 3.91 13.98
N HIS A 173 -5.08 4.49 13.41
CA HIS A 173 -5.38 5.92 13.54
C HIS A 173 -5.72 6.36 14.97
N ASP A 174 -6.46 5.52 15.68
CA ASP A 174 -6.89 5.76 17.07
C ASP A 174 -5.94 5.15 18.11
N SER A 175 -4.90 4.44 17.65
CA SER A 175 -3.91 3.88 18.55
C SER A 175 -3.16 4.97 19.30
N GLN A 176 -2.98 4.76 20.61
CA GLN A 176 -2.15 5.63 21.43
C GLN A 176 -0.66 5.40 21.17
N ASP A 177 -0.28 4.21 20.72
CA ASP A 177 1.10 3.81 20.45
C ASP A 177 1.14 2.77 19.31
N SER A 178 0.96 3.25 18.08
CA SER A 178 0.96 2.36 16.91
C SER A 178 2.31 1.70 16.63
N LEU A 179 3.43 2.21 17.19
CA LEU A 179 4.71 1.52 17.11
C LEU A 179 4.67 0.25 17.94
N LYS A 180 4.19 0.34 19.18
CA LYS A 180 4.07 -0.81 20.07
C LYS A 180 3.09 -1.85 19.51
N ASP A 181 1.96 -1.41 18.96
CA ASP A 181 0.99 -2.31 18.34
C ASP A 181 1.61 -3.07 17.15
N MET A 182 2.31 -2.35 16.26
CA MET A 182 3.01 -2.95 15.13
C MET A 182 4.14 -3.88 15.60
N GLN A 183 4.89 -3.49 16.63
CA GLN A 183 5.96 -4.31 17.20
C GLN A 183 5.43 -5.65 17.74
N GLN A 184 4.31 -5.62 18.46
CA GLN A 184 3.66 -6.83 18.99
C GLN A 184 3.14 -7.72 17.86
N LEU A 185 2.48 -7.13 16.86
CA LEU A 185 1.98 -7.84 15.70
C LEU A 185 3.11 -8.57 14.96
N LEU A 186 4.16 -7.84 14.58
CA LEU A 186 5.32 -8.40 13.87
C LEU A 186 6.01 -9.51 14.67
N GLY A 187 6.17 -9.31 15.99
CA GLY A 187 6.73 -10.32 16.88
C GLY A 187 5.87 -11.58 16.98
N LYS A 188 4.54 -11.43 17.10
CA LYS A 188 3.58 -12.55 17.14
C LYS A 188 3.57 -13.34 15.83
N THR A 189 3.72 -12.65 14.69
CA THR A 189 3.80 -13.28 13.36
C THR A 189 5.11 -14.05 13.14
N GLY A 190 6.19 -13.67 13.83
CA GLY A 190 7.51 -14.33 13.72
C GLY A 190 8.57 -13.51 12.98
N PHE A 191 8.31 -12.24 12.68
CA PHE A 191 9.30 -11.34 12.09
C PHE A 191 10.36 -10.91 13.11
N THR A 192 11.62 -10.94 12.69
CA THR A 192 12.69 -10.20 13.38
C THR A 192 12.68 -8.74 12.92
N ILE A 193 12.48 -7.81 13.85
CA ILE A 193 12.40 -6.38 13.53
C ILE A 193 13.81 -5.80 13.42
N ILE A 194 14.22 -5.49 12.18
CA ILE A 194 15.50 -4.80 11.92
C ILE A 194 15.38 -3.29 12.15
N LYS A 195 14.25 -2.71 11.75
CA LYS A 195 13.95 -1.28 11.93
C LYS A 195 12.45 -1.05 11.99
N LEU A 196 12.00 -0.27 12.95
CA LEU A 196 10.61 0.16 13.12
C LEU A 196 10.61 1.58 13.69
N GLU A 197 9.97 2.52 13.00
CA GLU A 197 9.99 3.93 13.38
C GLU A 197 8.76 4.68 12.86
N HIS A 198 8.48 5.82 13.49
CA HIS A 198 7.48 6.76 13.03
C HIS A 198 8.16 7.93 12.30
N LYS A 199 7.55 8.34 11.19
CA LYS A 199 7.92 9.54 10.45
C LYS A 199 6.69 10.43 10.30
N LEU A 200 6.86 11.71 10.63
CA LEU A 200 5.88 12.73 10.29
C LEU A 200 6.12 13.17 8.86
N ILE A 201 5.09 13.03 8.02
CA ILE A 201 5.10 13.48 6.64
C ILE A 201 4.15 14.66 6.55
N PHE A 202 4.71 15.83 6.23
CA PHE A 202 3.93 17.04 5.97
C PHE A 202 3.83 17.25 4.46
N HIS A 203 2.65 17.69 4.02
CA HIS A 203 2.46 18.14 2.65
C HIS A 203 1.68 19.45 2.66
N GLU A 204 2.28 20.46 2.06
CA GLU A 204 1.64 21.74 1.83
C GLU A 204 0.94 21.69 0.48
N TYR A 205 -0.37 21.93 0.50
CA TYR A 205 -1.16 22.05 -0.73
C TYR A 205 -1.14 23.52 -1.15
N GLU A 206 -0.71 23.78 -2.39
CA GLU A 206 -0.65 25.14 -2.95
C GLU A 206 -2.02 25.84 -2.95
N ASN A 207 -3.11 25.08 -3.08
CA ASN A 207 -4.47 25.60 -3.05
C ASN A 207 -5.50 24.51 -2.71
N LEU A 208 -6.74 24.95 -2.43
CA LEU A 208 -7.85 24.08 -2.05
C LEU A 208 -8.26 23.10 -3.16
N GLU A 209 -8.12 23.46 -4.43
CA GLU A 209 -8.47 22.58 -5.55
C GLU A 209 -7.51 21.40 -5.67
N ASN A 210 -6.22 21.63 -5.44
CA ASN A 210 -5.20 20.58 -5.33
C ASN A 210 -5.49 19.62 -4.16
N PHE A 211 -5.99 20.14 -3.03
CA PHE A 211 -6.42 19.32 -1.90
C PHE A 211 -7.67 18.48 -2.24
N LYS A 212 -8.74 19.10 -2.74
CA LYS A 212 -9.99 18.40 -3.09
C LYS A 212 -9.78 17.33 -4.17
N GLY A 213 -8.95 17.64 -5.17
CA GLY A 213 -8.62 16.71 -6.25
C GLY A 213 -7.92 15.42 -5.78
N ARG A 214 -7.26 15.45 -4.63
CA ARG A 214 -6.54 14.29 -4.06
C ARG A 214 -7.32 13.61 -2.93
N SER A 215 -8.08 14.37 -2.13
CA SER A 215 -8.75 13.87 -0.91
C SER A 215 -10.22 13.46 -1.10
N CYS A 216 -10.98 14.09 -2.01
CA CYS A 216 -12.45 13.93 -2.06
C CYS A 216 -12.96 12.83 -3.02
N ARG A 217 -12.09 12.15 -3.77
CA ARG A 217 -12.52 11.35 -4.93
C ARG A 217 -13.01 9.93 -4.62
N ARG A 218 -13.18 9.59 -3.34
CA ARG A 218 -13.77 8.31 -2.88
C ARG A 218 -15.25 8.42 -2.51
N MET A 219 -15.84 9.63 -2.51
CA MET A 219 -17.21 9.90 -2.00
C MET A 219 -18.27 10.10 -3.09
N GLY A 220 -17.94 9.91 -4.36
CA GLY A 220 -18.94 9.95 -5.44
C GLY A 220 -19.30 8.53 -5.87
N LYS A 221 -20.52 8.07 -5.59
CA LYS A 221 -21.15 7.09 -6.49
C LYS A 221 -21.23 7.78 -7.84
N GLU A 222 -20.69 7.15 -8.88
CA GLU A 222 -20.98 7.55 -10.26
C GLU A 222 -22.50 7.45 -10.44
N THR A 223 -23.19 8.58 -10.40
CA THR A 223 -24.51 8.69 -11.00
C THR A 223 -24.30 8.56 -12.50
N GLN A 224 -24.47 7.34 -13.02
CA GLN A 224 -24.89 7.15 -14.39
C GLN A 224 -26.30 7.75 -14.51
N THR A 225 -26.38 9.02 -14.86
CA THR A 225 -27.59 9.56 -15.49
C THR A 225 -27.68 8.96 -16.89
N ARG A 226 -28.78 8.25 -17.14
CA ARG A 226 -29.25 7.93 -18.49
C ARG A 226 -29.42 9.18 -19.33
#